data_AF-A0A2W7RE95-F1
#
_entry.id   AF-A0A2W7RE95-F1
#
_cell.length_a   1.000
_cell.length_b   1.000
_cell.length_c   1.000
_cell.angle_alpha   90.00
_cell.angle_beta   90.00
_cell.angle_gamma   90.00
#
_symmetry.space_group_name_H-M   'P 1'
#
loop_
_entity.id
_entity.type
_entity.pdbx_description
1 polymer ?
#
loop_
_entity_poly.entity_id
_entity_poly.type
_entity_poly.pdbx_seq_one_letter_code
_entity_poly.pdbx_strand_id
1 'polypeptide(L)' 'MEKDLITQALQTIHLQNGKDLKEVSQYLNMKYRIDADLLVLQTRLKKMILEEKAVA' A
#
# COMPACT_ATOMS: atom_id res chain seq x y z
N MET A 1 6.58 -12.97 -9.15
CA MET A 1 7.09 -11.58 -9.23
C MET A 1 7.07 -11.01 -7.83
N GLU A 2 8.20 -10.51 -7.36
CA GLU A 2 8.29 -9.90 -6.03
C GLU A 2 7.41 -8.64 -6.01
N LYS A 3 6.50 -8.55 -5.03
CA LYS A 3 5.65 -7.37 -4.88
C LYS A 3 6.50 -6.24 -4.33
N ASP A 4 6.38 -5.05 -4.91
CA ASP A 4 7.06 -3.84 -4.44
C ASP A 4 6.73 -3.56 -2.96
N LEU A 5 7.67 -2.94 -2.24
CA LEU A 5 7.55 -2.62 -0.81
C LEU A 5 6.30 -1.82 -0.49
N ILE A 6 5.88 -0.91 -1.38
CA ILE A 6 4.65 -0.12 -1.20
C ILE A 6 3.43 -1.05 -1.27
N THR A 7 3.40 -1.95 -2.25
CA THR A 7 2.32 -2.94 -2.42
C THR A 7 2.25 -3.88 -1.22
N GLN A 8 3.39 -4.34 -0.70
CA GLN A 8 3.44 -5.17 0.51
C GLN A 8 2.93 -4.41 1.73
N ALA A 9 3.36 -3.17 1.93
CA ALA A 9 2.90 -2.35 3.06
C ALA A 9 1.39 -2.06 2.97
N LEU A 10 0.86 -1.74 1.78
CA LEU A 10 -0.58 -1.58 1.57
C LEU A 10 -1.35 -2.86 1.88
N GLN A 11 -0.85 -4.02 1.47
CA GLN A 11 -1.49 -5.30 1.78
C GLN A 11 -1.48 -5.62 3.27
N THR A 12 -0.32 -5.56 3.92
CA THR A 12 -0.20 -5.96 5.32
C THR A 12 -0.81 -4.95 6.29
N ILE A 13 -0.66 -3.66 6.04
CA ILE A 13 -1.08 -2.63 7.00
C ILE A 13 -2.50 -2.18 6.73
N HIS A 14 -2.84 -1.87 5.47
CA HIS A 14 -4.18 -1.37 5.14
C HIS A 14 -5.18 -2.52 4.93
N LEU A 15 -4.88 -3.46 4.04
CA LEU A 15 -5.85 -4.50 3.66
C LEU A 15 -6.00 -5.61 4.71
N GLN A 16 -4.91 -6.05 5.36
CA GLN A 16 -4.96 -7.10 6.38
C GLN A 16 -5.30 -6.57 7.78
N ASN A 17 -4.68 -5.46 8.19
CA ASN A 17 -4.84 -4.93 9.55
C ASN A 17 -5.88 -3.81 9.66
N GLY A 18 -6.47 -3.36 8.54
CA GLY A 18 -7.51 -2.32 8.52
C GLY A 18 -7.02 -0.92 8.90
N LYS A 19 -5.70 -0.67 8.88
CA LYS A 19 -5.11 0.61 9.29
C LYS A 19 -5.16 1.64 8.17
N ASP A 20 -5.16 2.93 8.50
CA ASP A 20 -5.18 4.01 7.51
C ASP A 20 -3.91 4.10 6.65
N LEU A 21 -4.05 4.70 5.46
CA LEU A 21 -2.92 4.96 4.56
C LEU A 21 -1.83 5.86 5.16
N LYS A 22 -2.18 6.66 6.18
CA LYS A 22 -1.20 7.42 6.96
C LYS A 22 -0.25 6.52 7.73
N GLU A 23 -0.75 5.44 8.32
CA GLU A 23 0.10 4.46 9.00
C GLU A 23 0.97 3.69 7.99
N VAL A 24 0.45 3.43 6.79
CA VAL A 24 1.25 2.83 5.70
C VAL A 24 2.42 3.75 5.31
N SER A 25 2.15 5.04 5.09
CA SER A 25 3.17 6.04 4.77
C SER A 25 4.21 6.17 5.89
N GLN A 26 3.77 6.25 7.14
CA GLN A 26 4.68 6.29 8.30
C GLN A 26 5.53 5.04 8.41
N TYR A 27 4.96 3.85 8.20
CA TYR A 27 5.72 2.60 8.23
C TYR A 27 6.77 2.55 7.11
N LEU A 28 6.40 2.95 5.89
CA LEU A 28 7.32 3.03 4.76
C LEU A 28 8.49 3.99 5.04
N ASN A 29 8.19 5.14 5.63
CA ASN A 29 9.21 6.12 6.01
C ASN A 29 10.11 5.59 7.15
N MET A 30 9.51 5.04 8.22
CA MET A 30 10.26 4.59 9.39
C MET A 30 11.14 3.36 9.10
N LYS A 31 10.59 2.36 8.38
CA LYS A 31 11.28 1.09 8.16
C LYS A 31 12.18 1.09 6.94
N TYR A 32 11.76 1.77 5.87
CA TYR A 32 12.43 1.70 4.57
C TYR A 32 12.96 3.07 4.08
N ARG A 33 12.77 4.15 4.86
CA ARG A 33 13.12 5.53 4.46
C ARG A 33 12.46 5.97 3.15
N ILE A 34 11.29 5.41 2.87
CA ILE A 34 10.48 5.75 1.68
C ILE A 34 9.48 6.81 2.09
N ASP A 35 9.64 8.02 1.55
CA ASP A 35 8.63 9.07 1.67
C ASP A 35 7.55 8.86 0.60
N ALA A 36 6.51 8.12 0.97
CA ALA A 36 5.39 7.82 0.08
C ALA A 36 4.24 8.80 0.35
N ASP A 37 3.96 9.65 -0.64
CA ASP A 37 2.82 10.55 -0.61
C ASP A 37 1.50 9.77 -0.51
N LEU A 38 0.57 10.26 0.30
CA LEU A 38 -0.75 9.65 0.49
C LEU A 38 -1.52 9.52 -0.84
N LEU A 39 -1.38 10.48 -1.75
CA LEU A 39 -2.04 10.44 -3.06
C LEU A 39 -1.50 9.29 -3.93
N VAL A 40 -0.19 9.01 -3.83
CA VAL A 40 0.46 7.88 -4.50
C VAL A 40 -0.03 6.56 -3.90
N LEU A 41 -0.09 6.47 -2.57
CA LEU A 41 -0.62 5.28 -1.88
C LEU A 41 -2.09 5.01 -2.23
N GLN A 42 -2.94 6.05 -2.27
CA GLN A 42 -4.33 5.93 -2.68
C GLN A 42 -4.47 5.45 -4.13
N THR A 43 -3.69 6.04 -5.04
CA THR A 43 -3.71 5.67 -6.46
C THR A 43 -3.28 4.22 -6.64
N ARG A 44 -2.23 3.79 -5.92
CA ARG A 44 -1.73 2.41 -5.96
C ARG A 44 -2.75 1.44 -5.39
N LEU A 45 -3.37 1.77 -4.25
CA LEU A 45 -4.41 0.96 -3.65
C LEU A 45 -5.61 0.77 -4.59
N LYS A 46 -6.07 1.85 -5.24
CA LYS A 46 -7.16 1.77 -6.23
C LYS A 46 -6.82 0.82 -7.37
N LYS A 47 -5.59 0.91 -7.91
CA LYS A 47 -5.13 -0.02 -8.96
C LYS A 47 -5.14 -1.47 -8.49
N MET A 48 -4.64 -1.74 -7.28
CA MET A 48 -4.63 -3.08 -6.70
C MET A 48 -6.03 -3.66 -6.56
N ILE A 49 -6.99 -2.87 -6.05
CA ILE A 49 -8.39 -3.30 -5.90
C ILE A 49 -9.04 -3.57 -7.27
N LEU A 50 -8.73 -2.75 -8.28
CA LEU A 50 -9.25 -2.94 -9.63
C LEU A 50 -8.65 -4.18 -10.32
N GLU A 51 -7.34 -4.41 -10.15
CA GLU A 51 -6.67 -5.60 -10.68
C GLU A 51 -7.16 -6.88 -10.00
N GLU A 52 -7.33 -6.90 -8.67
CA GLU A 52 -7.90 -8.07 -7.97
C GLU A 52 -9.34 -8.36 -8.42
N LYS A 53 -10.14 -7.33 -8.71
CA LYS A 53 -11.51 -7.50 -9.24
C LYS A 53 -11.55 -7.97 -10.70
N ALA A 54 -10.51 -7.70 -11.48
CA ALA A 54 -10.46 -8.11 -12.89
C ALA A 54 -10.06 -9.59 -13.07
N VAL A 55 -9.54 -10.23 -12.02
CA VAL A 55 -9.14 -11.64 -12.00
C VAL A 55 -10.20 -12.53 -11.30
N ALA A 56 -11.28 -11.94 -10.78
CA ALA A 56 -12.37 -12.62 -10.07
C ALA A 56 -13.57 -12.96 -10.98
#